data_AF-A0AAW2RMC9-F1
#
_entry.id   AF-A0AAW2RMC9-F1
#
_cell.length_a   1.000
_cell.length_b   1.000
_cell.length_c   1.000
_cell.angle_alpha   90.00
_cell.angle_beta   90.00
_cell.angle_gamma   90.00
#
_symmetry.space_group_name_H-M   'P 1'
#
loop_
_entity.id
_entity.type
_entity.pdbx_description
1 polymer ?
#
loop_
_entity_poly.entity_id
_entity_poly.type
_entity_poly.pdbx_seq_one_letter_code
_entity_poly.pdbx_strand_id
1 'polypeptide(L)' 'GGELILEDYSDASFQSNDDNVKCQSGFVFKLNGAMVGLKSSTQATTVDSTIEAEYMAAEEVVLMKNGIQ' A
#
# COMPACT_ATOMS: atom_id res chain seq x y z
N GLY A 1 -14.21 16.42 22.97
CA GLY A 1 -13.07 16.21 22.07
C GLY A 1 -13.55 15.34 20.94
N GLY A 2 -13.25 15.71 19.69
CA GLY A 2 -13.64 14.90 18.53
C GLY A 2 -12.80 13.64 18.46
N GLU A 3 -13.41 12.53 18.08
CA GLU A 3 -12.72 11.30 17.72
C GLU A 3 -11.87 11.55 16.46
N LEU A 4 -10.64 11.04 16.45
CA LEU A 4 -9.78 11.05 15.27
C LEU A 4 -9.97 9.72 14.53
N ILE A 5 -10.43 9.79 13.28
CA ILE A 5 -10.65 8.63 12.44
C ILE A 5 -9.48 8.52 11.45
N LEU A 6 -8.70 7.46 11.57
CA LEU A 6 -7.66 7.10 10.60
C LEU A 6 -8.22 6.05 9.64
N GLU A 7 -8.27 6.39 8.36
CA GLU A 7 -8.61 5.47 7.27
C GLU A 7 -7.37 5.20 6.43
N ASP A 8 -7.26 3.99 5.91
CA ASP A 8 -6.16 3.55 5.06
C ASP A 8 -6.68 2.72 3.89
N TYR A 9 -5.97 2.84 2.78
CA TYR A 9 -6.26 2.11 1.55
C TYR A 9 -4.94 1.60 1.00
N SER A 10 -4.91 0.36 0.54
CA SER A 10 -3.78 -0.20 -0.21
C SER A 10 -4.28 -0.73 -1.55
N ASP A 11 -3.40 -0.71 -2.55
CA ASP A 11 -3.65 -1.28 -3.86
C ASP A 11 -2.34 -1.77 -4.46
N ALA A 12 -2.43 -2.77 -5.34
CA ALA A 12 -1.29 -3.23 -6.11
C ALA A 12 -1.70 -3.72 -7.48
N SER A 13 -0.80 -3.56 -8.44
CA SER A 13 -0.96 -4.09 -9.79
C SER A 13 0.20 -5.01 -10.15
N PHE A 14 -0.15 -6.21 -10.61
CA PHE A 14 0.79 -7.14 -11.21
C PHE A 14 1.04 -6.73 -12.66
N GLN A 15 2.31 -6.50 -13.02
CA GLN A 15 2.72 -6.21 -14.38
C GLN A 15 3.24 -7.49 -15.02
N SER A 16 2.54 -7.97 -16.04
CA SER A 16 2.93 -9.12 -16.86
C SER A 16 3.78 -8.74 -18.08
N ASN A 17 4.20 -7.47 -18.19
CA ASN A 17 4.97 -6.99 -19.34
C ASN A 17 6.47 -7.22 -19.11
N ASP A 18 7.13 -7.84 -20.09
CA ASP A 18 8.51 -8.37 -19.99
C ASP A 18 9.58 -7.35 -19.53
N ASP A 19 9.33 -6.05 -19.69
CA ASP A 19 10.28 -4.99 -19.33
C ASP A 19 10.29 -4.63 -17.84
N ASN A 20 9.27 -5.03 -17.06
CA ASN A 20 9.19 -4.72 -15.63
C ASN A 20 8.51 -5.86 -14.86
N VAL A 21 9.31 -6.85 -14.47
CA VAL A 21 8.90 -8.06 -13.73
C VAL A 21 8.36 -7.78 -12.31
N LYS A 22 8.35 -6.52 -11.86
CA LYS A 22 8.01 -6.14 -10.49
C LYS A 22 6.68 -5.41 -10.44
N CYS A 23 5.83 -5.84 -9.51
CA CYS A 23 4.55 -5.22 -9.23
C CYS A 23 4.71 -3.77 -8.75
N GLN A 24 3.68 -2.97 -8.98
CA GLN A 24 3.53 -1.68 -8.32
C GLN A 24 2.61 -1.86 -7.13
N SER A 25 2.99 -1.34 -5.96
CA SER A 25 2.11 -1.18 -4.81
C SER A 25 1.96 0.29 -4.43
N GLY A 26 0.88 0.60 -3.74
CA GLY A 26 0.70 1.89 -3.11
C GLY A 26 -0.32 1.87 -1.99
N PHE A 27 -0.29 2.92 -1.18
CA PHE A 27 -1.28 3.14 -0.15
C PHE A 27 -1.54 4.62 0.09
N VAL A 28 -2.66 4.91 0.74
CA VAL A 28 -3.07 6.24 1.17
C VAL A 28 -3.59 6.18 2.61
N PHE A 29 -3.17 7.13 3.43
CA PHE A 29 -3.70 7.38 4.78
C PHE A 29 -4.53 8.67 4.78
N LYS A 30 -5.71 8.62 5.40
CA LYS A 30 -6.57 9.78 5.63
C LYS A 30 -6.86 9.93 7.12
N LEU A 31 -6.74 11.15 7.64
CA LEU A 31 -7.13 11.52 8.99
C LEU A 31 -8.32 12.46 8.93
N ASN A 32 -9.46 12.07 9.48
CA ASN A 32 -10.72 12.83 9.42
C ASN A 32 -11.07 13.28 7.98
N GLY A 33 -10.88 12.38 7.01
CA GLY A 33 -11.11 12.64 5.58
C GLY A 33 -10.01 13.43 4.85
N ALA A 34 -9.03 13.99 5.56
CA ALA A 34 -7.88 14.67 4.94
C ALA A 34 -6.75 13.68 4.66
N MET A 35 -6.20 13.68 3.44
CA MET A 35 -5.04 12.85 3.11
C MET A 35 -3.80 13.32 3.90
N VAL A 36 -3.20 12.43 4.68
CA VAL A 36 -2.02 12.71 5.53
C VAL A 36 -0.78 11.94 5.10
N GLY A 37 -0.92 10.90 4.28
CA GLY A 37 0.21 10.14 3.76
C GLY A 37 -0.16 9.36 2.52
N LEU A 38 0.79 9.20 1.60
CA LEU A 38 0.66 8.37 0.42
C LEU A 38 2.01 7.81 0.03
N LYS A 39 2.02 6.61 -0.55
CA LYS A 39 3.19 6.03 -1.20
C LYS A 39 2.74 5.28 -2.45
N SER A 40 3.58 5.35 -3.48
CA SER A 40 3.53 4.44 -4.62
C SER A 40 4.96 4.00 -4.88
N SER A 41 5.19 2.70 -4.99
CA SER A 41 6.52 2.12 -5.15
C SER A 41 6.43 0.84 -5.96
N THR A 42 7.47 0.59 -6.75
CA THR A 42 7.75 -0.75 -7.23
C THR A 42 7.99 -1.66 -6.02
N GLN A 43 7.34 -2.82 -5.97
CA GLN A 43 7.56 -3.82 -4.94
C GLN A 43 9.01 -4.31 -5.02
N ALA A 44 9.66 -4.45 -3.86
CA ALA A 44 11.03 -4.95 -3.81
C ALA A 44 11.09 -6.43 -4.23
N THR A 45 10.09 -7.20 -3.80
CA THR A 45 9.88 -8.62 -4.06
C THR A 45 9.15 -8.82 -5.38
N THR A 46 9.59 -9.80 -6.16
CA THR A 46 8.83 -10.30 -7.32
C THR A 46 7.73 -11.20 -6.80
N VAL A 47 6.49 -10.91 -7.19
CA VAL A 47 5.32 -11.74 -6.90
C VAL A 47 4.73 -12.18 -8.22
N ASP A 48 4.12 -13.36 -8.26
CA ASP A 48 3.74 -14.02 -9.52
C ASP A 48 2.24 -13.90 -9.82
N SER A 49 1.49 -13.17 -8.98
CA SER A 49 0.07 -12.93 -9.16
C SER A 49 -0.41 -11.60 -8.57
N THR A 50 -1.56 -11.12 -9.04
CA THR A 50 -2.23 -9.95 -8.47
C THR A 50 -2.58 -10.13 -7.00
N ILE A 51 -2.98 -11.33 -6.58
CA ILE A 51 -3.36 -11.62 -5.18
C ILE A 51 -2.17 -11.43 -4.24
N GLU A 52 -1.00 -11.95 -4.63
CA GLU A 52 0.23 -11.77 -3.85
C GLU A 52 0.66 -10.29 -3.84
N ALA A 53 0.49 -9.58 -4.96
CA ALA A 53 0.78 -8.16 -5.03
C ALA A 53 -0.09 -7.34 -4.06
N GLU A 54 -1.39 -7.59 -4.03
CA GLU A 54 -2.33 -6.93 -3.10
C GLU A 54 -2.01 -7.27 -1.65
N TYR A 55 -1.70 -8.53 -1.35
CA TYR A 55 -1.33 -8.97 -0.02
C TYR A 55 -0.08 -8.24 0.51
N MET A 56 0.97 -8.11 -0.32
CA MET A 56 2.18 -7.35 0.04
C MET A 56 1.88 -5.86 0.29
N ALA A 57 0.99 -5.25 -0.50
CA ALA A 57 0.59 -3.86 -0.28
C ALA A 57 -0.20 -3.67 1.03
N ALA A 58 -1.05 -4.62 1.39
CA ALA A 58 -1.75 -4.61 2.67
C ALA A 58 -0.79 -4.79 3.86
N GLU A 59 0.19 -5.70 3.75
CA GLU A 59 1.22 -5.90 4.78
C GLU A 59 2.05 -4.63 5.01
N GLU A 60 2.43 -3.92 3.93
CA GLU A 60 3.17 -2.67 4.01
C GLU A 60 2.42 -1.61 4.83
N VAL A 61 1.11 -1.47 4.62
CA VAL A 61 0.26 -0.55 5.39
C VAL A 61 0.22 -0.91 6.87
N VAL A 62 0.09 -2.19 7.21
CA VAL A 62 0.09 -2.67 8.60
C VAL A 62 1.43 -2.36 9.28
N LEU A 63 2.54 -2.59 8.58
CA LEU A 63 3.88 -2.25 9.09
C LEU A 63 4.03 -0.76 9.34
N MET A 64 3.55 0.10 8.43
CA MET A 64 3.64 1.56 8.62
C MET A 64 2.81 2.06 9.79
N LYS A 65 1.60 1.53 9.99
CA LYS A 65 0.78 1.87 11.17
C LYS A 65 1.49 1.52 12.47
N ASN A 66 2.14 0.37 12.52
CA ASN A 66 2.87 -0.07 13.71
C ASN A 66 4.10 0.79 14.02
N GLY A 67 4.66 1.47 13.02
CA GLY A 67 5.77 2.42 13.18
C GLY A 67 5.35 3.86 13.48
N ILE A 68 4.06 4.19 13.43
CA ILE A 68 3.50 5.52 13.76
C ILE A 68 3.11 5.61 15.27
N GLN A 69 3.51 4.62 16.08
CA GLN A 69 3.34 4.65 17.55
C GLN A 69 4.04 5.84 18.21
#